data_AF-A0A662GCA4-F1
#
_entry.id   AF-A0A662GCA4-F1
#
_cell.length_a   1.000
_cell.length_b   1.000
_cell.length_c   1.000
_cell.angle_alpha   90.00
_cell.angle_beta   90.00
_cell.angle_gamma   90.00
#
_symmetry.space_group_name_H-M   'P 1'
#
loop_
_entity.id
_entity.type
_entity.pdbx_description
1 polymer ?
#
loop_
_entity_poly.entity_id
_entity_poly.type
_entity_poly.pdbx_seq_one_letter_code
_entity_poly.pdbx_strand_id
1 'polypeptide(L)' 'MFFILEGEGEVKIEDEEFKVGPMTAIFIPSNLLHGIENAGEKVLKYLVIVAK' A
#
# COMPACT_ATOMS: atom_id res chain seq x y z
N MET A 1 5.78 5.21 -3.49
CA MET A 1 6.01 3.81 -3.05
C MET A 1 5.41 3.64 -1.66
N PHE A 2 4.69 2.54 -1.45
CA PHE A 2 4.27 2.12 -0.12
C PHE A 2 5.16 0.98 0.37
N PHE A 3 5.50 0.99 1.66
CA PHE A 3 6.17 -0.12 2.34
C PHE A 3 5.43 -0.48 3.62
N ILE A 4 4.95 -1.71 3.73
CA ILE A 4 4.10 -2.15 4.84
C ILE A 4 4.98 -2.61 6.00
N LEU A 5 4.80 -1.99 7.17
CA LEU A 5 5.53 -2.30 8.40
C LEU A 5 4.76 -3.29 9.27
N GLU A 6 3.44 -3.10 9.39
CA GLU A 6 2.56 -3.88 10.26
C GLU A 6 1.14 -3.87 9.72
N GLY A 7 0.38 -4.94 9.96
CA GLY A 7 -1.02 -5.07 9.56
C GLY A 7 -1.18 -5.60 8.13
N GLU A 8 -2.44 -5.71 7.73
CA GLU A 8 -2.87 -6.19 6.41
C GLU A 8 -3.61 -5.06 5.71
N GLY A 9 -3.29 -4.85 4.44
CA GLY A 9 -3.90 -3.80 3.64
C GLY A 9 -4.38 -4.31 2.30
N GLU A 10 -5.28 -3.55 1.71
CA GLU A 10 -5.68 -3.70 0.31
C GLU A 10 -5.28 -2.42 -0.42
N VAL A 11 -4.42 -2.56 -1.43
CA VAL A 11 -3.93 -1.45 -2.24
C VAL A 11 -4.65 -1.49 -3.57
N LYS A 12 -5.29 -0.38 -3.92
CA LYS A 12 -5.92 -0.19 -5.21
C LYS A 12 -5.03 0.67 -6.10
N ILE A 13 -4.75 0.21 -7.31
CA ILE A 13 -4.02 0.96 -8.34
C ILE A 13 -4.86 0.88 -9.61
N GLU A 14 -5.45 2.01 -10.02
CA GLU A 14 -6.47 2.04 -11.07
C GLU A 14 -7.62 1.03 -10.79
N ASP A 15 -7.79 0.02 -11.65
CA ASP A 15 -8.83 -1.00 -11.56
C ASP A 15 -8.34 -2.30 -10.89
N GLU A 16 -7.08 -2.35 -10.44
CA GLU A 16 -6.47 -3.53 -9.83
C GLU A 16 -6.36 -3.40 -8.31
N GLU A 17 -6.63 -4.50 -7.61
CA GLU A 17 -6.59 -4.59 -6.14
C GLU A 17 -5.57 -5.65 -5.69
N PHE A 18 -4.74 -5.27 -4.73
CA PHE A 18 -3.61 -6.07 -4.25
C PHE A 18 -3.66 -6.21 -2.73
N LYS A 19 -3.71 -7.45 -2.25
CA LYS A 19 -3.55 -7.75 -0.82
C LYS A 19 -2.09 -7.67 -0.41
N VAL A 20 -1.81 -6.96 0.68
CA VAL A 20 -0.45 -6.66 1.12
C VAL A 20 -0.32 -6.89 2.61
N GLY A 21 0.86 -7.36 3.02
CA GLY A 21 1.18 -7.63 4.42
C GLY A 21 2.58 -7.11 4.79
N PRO A 22 3.04 -7.33 6.03
CA PRO A 22 4.32 -6.82 6.50
C PRO A 22 5.48 -7.19 5.58
N MET A 23 6.45 -6.28 5.45
CA MET A 23 7.62 -6.41 4.58
C MET A 23 7.32 -6.43 3.08
N THR A 24 6.12 -6.02 2.67
CA THR A 24 5.77 -5.83 1.25
C THR A 24 6.12 -4.42 0.79
N ALA A 25 6.83 -4.32 -0.33
CA ALA A 25 7.11 -3.07 -1.03
C ALA A 25 6.25 -2.96 -2.30
N ILE A 26 5.62 -1.81 -2.50
CA ILE A 26 4.71 -1.58 -3.62
C ILE A 26 5.19 -0.34 -4.36
N PHE A 27 5.73 -0.57 -5.55
CA PHE A 27 6.10 0.51 -6.45
C PHE A 27 4.87 0.98 -7.21
N ILE A 28 4.60 2.29 -7.12
CA ILE A 28 3.46 2.92 -7.77
C ILE A 28 4.03 3.97 -8.73
N PRO A 29 3.88 3.78 -10.05
CA PRO A 29 4.27 4.76 -11.05
C PRO A 29 3.62 6.14 -10.80
N SER A 30 4.26 7.19 -11.32
CA SER A 30 3.68 8.53 -11.27
C SER A 30 2.38 8.61 -12.06
N ASN A 31 1.47 9.47 -11.60
CA ASN A 31 0.18 9.77 -12.23
C ASN A 31 -0.83 8.61 -12.29
N LEU A 32 -0.64 7.54 -11.53
CA LEU A 32 -1.68 6.52 -11.33
C LEU A 32 -2.50 6.84 -10.09
N LEU A 33 -3.82 6.77 -10.19
CA LEU A 33 -4.69 6.89 -9.03
C LEU A 33 -4.49 5.64 -8.16
N HIS A 34 -4.18 5.87 -6.89
CA HIS A 34 -3.93 4.79 -5.96
C HIS A 34 -4.45 5.13 -4.56
N GLY A 35 -4.80 4.08 -3.83
CA GLY A 35 -5.25 4.14 -2.46
C GLY A 35 -4.81 2.91 -1.68
N ILE A 36 -4.88 3.01 -0.36
CA ILE A 36 -4.67 1.88 0.54
C ILE A 36 -5.71 1.95 1.66
N GLU A 37 -6.32 0.81 1.97
CA GLU A 37 -7.20 0.66 3.12
C GLU A 37 -6.72 -0.45 4.05
N ASN A 38 -7.13 -0.35 5.32
CA ASN A 38 -6.86 -1.39 6.31
C ASN A 38 -7.84 -2.56 6.09
N ALA A 39 -7.31 -3.71 5.72
CA ALA A 39 -8.07 -4.90 5.38
C ALA A 39 -7.99 -5.99 6.45
N GLY A 40 -7.35 -5.70 7.59
CA GLY A 40 -7.19 -6.63 8.71
C GLY A 40 -7.66 -6.09 10.05
N GLU A 41 -7.46 -6.88 11.10
CA GLU A 41 -7.92 -6.56 12.46
C GLU A 41 -6.95 -5.66 13.25
N LYS A 42 -5.71 -5.52 12.79
CA LYS A 42 -4.65 -4.72 13.43
C LYS A 42 -4.55 -3.34 12.81
N VAL A 43 -3.90 -2.40 13.50
CA VAL A 43 -3.56 -1.10 12.91
C VAL A 43 -2.58 -1.30 11.76
N LEU A 44 -2.96 -0.85 10.56
CA LEU A 44 -2.08 -0.80 9.41
C LEU A 44 -1.04 0.32 9.58
N LYS A 45 0.24 -0.02 9.57
CA LYS A 45 1.36 0.93 9.59
C LYS A 45 2.18 0.77 8.32
N TYR A 46 2.41 1.86 7.61
CA TYR A 46 3.15 1.85 6.35
C TYR A 46 3.91 3.16 6.15
N LEU A 47 4.95 3.11 5.32
CA LEU A 47 5.70 4.28 4.88
C LEU A 47 5.24 4.70 3.49
N VAL A 48 5.12 6.01 3.30
CA VAL A 48 4.98 6.63 1.97
C VAL A 48 6.32 7.26 1.60
N ILE A 49 6.97 6.69 0.59
CA ILE A 49 8.26 7.18 0.09
C ILE A 49 8.02 7.77 -1.30
N VAL A 50 8.35 9.06 -1.44
CA VAL A 50 8.22 9.84 -2.67
C VAL A 50 9.59 10.38 -3.05
N ALA A 51 10.08 10.04 -4.24
CA ALA A 51 11.23 10.69 -4.85
C ALA A 51 10.71 11.87 -5.70
N LYS A 52 11.38 13.01 -5.61
CA LYS A 52 11.12 14.19 -6.44
C LYS A 52 12.07 14.23 -7.61
#